data_AF-A0A2V8SXW9-F1
#
_entry.id   AF-A0A2V8SXW9-F1
#
_cell.length_a   1.000
_cell.length_b   1.000
_cell.length_c   1.000
_cell.angle_alpha   90.00
_cell.angle_beta   90.00
_cell.angle_gamma   90.00
#
_symmetry.space_group_name_H-M   'P 1'
#
loop_
_entity.id
_entity.type
_entity.pdbx_description
1 polymer ?
#
loop_
_entity_poly.entity_id
_entity_poly.type
_entity_poly.pdbx_seq_one_letter_code
_entity_poly.pdbx_strand_id
1 'polypeptide(L)'
;MERFDDPYDDTRIHVTPAVIEPGHTFGSVTDKISALVLRKRTPLGWWIGLAISFMLTNMMVGTIIYLVLTGIGIWGNNQPVGWAFDIINFVWWIGIGHAGTLISAILLLLRQTWRTSINRFAEAMTLFAVACAGLFPLLHTGRP
;
A
#
# COMPACT_ATOMS: atom_id res chain seq x y z
N MET A 1 -39.35 40.59 1.17
CA MET A 1 -39.15 39.14 1.14
C MET A 1 -37.77 38.92 1.71
N GLU A 2 -37.68 38.72 3.02
CA GLU A 2 -36.43 38.65 3.77
C GLU A 2 -35.61 37.44 3.29
N ARG A 3 -34.34 37.71 2.99
CA ARG A 3 -33.35 36.68 2.74
C ARG A 3 -33.14 35.96 4.07
N PHE A 4 -33.68 34.75 4.19
CA PHE A 4 -33.31 33.84 5.26
C PHE A 4 -31.83 33.52 5.07
N ASP A 5 -30.97 34.20 5.84
CA ASP A 5 -29.58 33.81 6.01
C ASP A 5 -29.59 32.47 6.76
N ASP A 6 -29.35 31.40 6.02
CA ASP A 6 -29.24 30.04 6.58
C ASP A 6 -28.06 30.03 7.57
N PRO A 7 -28.31 29.78 8.87
CA PRO A 7 -27.23 29.69 9.86
C PRO A 7 -26.28 28.51 9.62
N TYR A 8 -26.55 27.67 8.61
CA TYR A 8 -25.69 26.60 8.11
C TYR A 8 -24.93 26.96 6.82
N ASP A 9 -24.82 28.26 6.47
CA ASP A 9 -23.93 28.71 5.39
C ASP A 9 -22.44 28.66 5.83
N ASP A 10 -21.91 27.44 5.98
CA ASP A 10 -20.50 27.15 6.31
C ASP A 10 -19.57 27.31 5.08
N THR A 11 -19.95 28.14 4.10
CA THR A 11 -19.16 28.35 2.87
C THR A 11 -17.90 29.20 3.07
N ARG A 12 -17.62 29.65 4.29
CA ARG A 12 -16.48 30.53 4.60
C ARG A 12 -15.33 29.87 5.37
N ILE A 13 -15.40 28.59 5.71
CA ILE A 13 -14.32 27.91 6.43
C ILE A 13 -13.99 26.60 5.69
N HIS A 14 -12.85 26.60 4.98
CA HIS A 14 -12.31 25.51 4.14
C HIS A 14 -12.96 25.36 2.75
N VAL A 15 -12.55 26.20 1.79
CA VAL A 15 -12.69 25.90 0.36
C VAL A 15 -11.76 24.71 0.04
N THR A 16 -12.16 23.50 0.40
CA THR A 16 -11.46 22.30 -0.10
C THR A 16 -11.73 22.23 -1.60
N PRO A 17 -10.69 22.21 -2.45
CA PRO A 17 -10.90 22.07 -3.88
C PRO A 17 -11.72 20.81 -4.17
N ALA A 18 -12.61 20.90 -5.17
CA ALA A 18 -13.43 19.76 -5.55
C ALA A 18 -12.53 18.56 -5.91
N VAL A 19 -12.60 17.50 -5.09
CA VAL A 19 -11.80 16.27 -5.25
C VAL A 19 -12.37 15.39 -6.38
N ILE A 20 -13.66 15.55 -6.67
CA ILE A 20 -14.39 14.78 -7.68
C ILE A 20 -14.71 15.70 -8.84
N GLU A 21 -14.52 15.21 -10.07
CA GLU A 21 -14.90 15.92 -11.29
C GLU A 21 -16.42 16.17 -11.34
N PRO A 22 -16.88 17.31 -11.90
CA PRO A 22 -18.31 17.60 -12.04
C PRO A 22 -19.06 16.50 -12.81
N GLY A 23 -20.30 16.20 -12.41
CA GLY A 23 -21.19 15.25 -13.10
C GLY A 23 -21.25 13.83 -12.53
N HIS A 24 -20.58 13.57 -11.41
CA HIS A 24 -20.66 12.28 -10.73
C HIS A 24 -21.73 12.22 -9.63
N THR A 25 -22.59 11.20 -9.69
CA THR A 25 -23.54 10.82 -8.62
C THR A 25 -23.02 9.60 -7.86
N PHE A 26 -23.57 9.32 -6.67
CA PHE A 26 -23.22 8.10 -5.90
C PHE A 26 -23.38 6.81 -6.70
N GLY A 27 -24.45 6.69 -7.50
CA GLY A 27 -24.65 5.55 -8.41
C GLY A 27 -23.53 5.44 -9.45
N SER A 28 -23.19 6.55 -10.11
CA SER A 28 -22.14 6.55 -11.14
C SER A 28 -20.76 6.15 -10.61
N VAL A 29 -20.44 6.51 -9.36
CA VAL A 29 -19.16 6.14 -8.70
C VAL A 29 -19.15 4.65 -8.38
N THR A 30 -20.24 4.13 -7.80
CA THR A 30 -20.39 2.69 -7.51
C THR A 30 -20.28 1.87 -8.78
N ASP A 31 -20.96 2.27 -9.85
CA ASP A 31 -20.92 1.57 -11.13
C ASP A 31 -19.51 1.56 -11.71
N LYS A 32 -18.79 2.69 -11.66
CA LYS A 32 -17.42 2.81 -12.19
C LYS A 32 -16.43 1.92 -11.43
N ILE A 33 -16.50 1.90 -10.10
CA ILE A 33 -15.61 1.05 -9.27
C ILE A 33 -15.99 -0.44 -9.43
N SER A 34 -17.28 -0.76 -9.39
CA SER A 34 -17.75 -2.13 -9.49
C SER A 34 -17.48 -2.72 -10.87
N ALA A 35 -17.57 -1.92 -11.94
CA ALA A 35 -17.24 -2.35 -13.29
C ALA A 35 -15.78 -2.79 -13.45
N LEU A 36 -14.84 -2.25 -12.66
CA LEU A 36 -13.44 -2.69 -12.66
C LEU A 36 -13.29 -4.10 -12.05
N VAL A 37 -14.03 -4.38 -10.97
CA VAL A 37 -13.96 -5.65 -10.24
C VAL A 37 -14.81 -6.75 -10.92
N LEU A 38 -16.01 -6.40 -11.37
CA LEU A 38 -16.99 -7.30 -11.99
C LEU A 38 -16.80 -7.44 -13.51
N ARG A 39 -15.66 -6.97 -14.04
CA ARG A 39 -15.39 -7.05 -15.47
C ARG A 39 -15.38 -8.51 -15.93
N LYS A 40 -16.26 -8.86 -16.88
CA LYS A 40 -16.41 -10.23 -17.41
C LYS A 40 -15.12 -10.82 -18.00
N ARG A 41 -14.23 -9.97 -18.55
CA ARG A 41 -12.93 -10.39 -19.11
C ARG A 41 -11.83 -9.49 -18.57
N THR A 42 -10.90 -10.09 -17.85
CA THR A 42 -9.71 -9.43 -17.32
C THR A 42 -8.76 -9.04 -18.47
N PRO A 43 -8.25 -7.79 -18.52
CA PRO A 43 -7.38 -7.34 -19.59
C PRO A 43 -6.04 -8.09 -19.60
N LEU A 44 -5.42 -8.23 -20.78
CA LEU A 44 -4.16 -8.96 -20.94
C LEU A 44 -3.03 -8.39 -20.06
N GLY A 45 -2.97 -7.06 -19.90
CA GLY A 45 -1.97 -6.41 -19.05
C GLY A 45 -2.01 -6.86 -17.58
N TRP A 46 -3.20 -7.20 -17.05
CA TRP A 46 -3.32 -7.73 -15.70
C TRP A 46 -2.71 -9.13 -15.59
N TRP A 47 -2.94 -9.99 -16.60
CA TRP A 47 -2.33 -11.33 -16.66
C TRP A 47 -0.81 -11.26 -16.83
N ILE A 48 -0.30 -10.33 -17.64
CA ILE A 48 1.14 -10.10 -17.78
C ILE A 48 1.74 -9.66 -16.44
N GLY A 49 1.11 -8.68 -15.77
CA GLY A 49 1.54 -8.23 -14.45
C GLY A 49 1.54 -9.36 -13.42
N LEU A 50 0.47 -10.15 -13.37
CA LEU A 50 0.37 -11.31 -12.49
C LEU A 50 1.46 -12.34 -12.79
N ALA A 51 1.71 -12.66 -14.06
CA ALA A 51 2.72 -13.64 -14.45
C ALA A 51 4.13 -13.21 -14.03
N ILE A 52 4.48 -11.93 -14.22
CA ILE A 52 5.77 -11.37 -13.80
C ILE A 52 5.89 -11.40 -12.28
N SER A 53 4.89 -10.90 -11.55
CA SER A 53 4.90 -10.92 -10.08
C SER A 53 4.96 -12.34 -9.52
N PHE A 54 4.24 -13.29 -10.13
CA PHE A 54 4.26 -14.69 -9.74
C PHE A 54 5.63 -15.34 -9.98
N MET A 55 6.27 -15.06 -11.12
CA MET A 55 7.63 -15.54 -11.41
C MET A 55 8.64 -15.02 -10.38
N LEU A 56 8.61 -13.71 -10.07
CA LEU A 56 9.47 -13.11 -9.05
C LEU A 56 9.21 -13.68 -7.66
N THR A 57 7.95 -13.95 -7.32
CA THR A 57 7.58 -14.58 -6.04
C THR A 57 8.15 -16.00 -5.93
N ASN A 58 8.07 -16.80 -6.99
CA ASN A 58 8.68 -18.14 -7.01
C ASN A 58 10.20 -18.08 -6.92
N MET A 59 10.84 -17.11 -7.59
CA MET A 59 12.28 -16.88 -7.46
C MET A 59 12.65 -16.55 -6.01
N MET A 60 11.89 -15.67 -5.35
CA MET A 60 12.08 -15.34 -3.93
C MET A 60 11.92 -16.57 -3.03
N VAL A 61 10.88 -17.38 -3.23
CA VAL A 61 10.70 -18.63 -2.46
C VAL A 61 11.88 -19.58 -2.67
N GLY A 62 12.36 -19.72 -3.91
CA GLY A 62 13.53 -20.54 -4.22
C GLY A 62 14.81 -20.06 -3.52
N THR A 63 15.07 -18.75 -3.49
CA THR A 63 16.23 -18.19 -2.79
C THR A 63 16.12 -18.32 -1.27
N ILE A 64 14.91 -18.20 -0.71
CA ILE A 64 14.65 -18.44 0.72
C ILE A 64 14.93 -19.91 1.08
N ILE A 65 14.46 -20.86 0.28
CA ILE A 65 14.75 -22.29 0.52
C ILE A 65 16.25 -22.54 0.49
N TYR A 66 16.96 -21.97 -0.49
CA TYR A 66 18.42 -22.09 -0.58
C TYR A 66 19.14 -21.47 0.63
N LEU A 67 18.67 -20.32 1.11
CA LEU A 67 19.17 -19.65 2.32
C LEU A 67 19.02 -20.52 3.56
N VAL A 68 17.84 -21.10 3.78
CA VAL A 68 17.57 -21.93 4.97
C VAL A 68 18.39 -23.22 4.95
N LEU A 69 18.58 -23.84 3.78
CA LEU A 69 19.35 -25.08 3.65
C LEU A 69 20.87 -24.86 3.75
N THR A 70 21.38 -23.74 3.24
CA THR A 70 22.83 -23.45 3.18
C THR A 70 23.31 -22.64 4.38
N GLY A 71 22.43 -21.86 5.01
CA GLY A 71 22.71 -20.96 6.11
C GLY A 71 22.95 -19.50 5.68
N ILE A 72 22.94 -18.60 6.67
CA ILE A 72 23.01 -17.13 6.49
C ILE A 72 24.32 -16.62 5.85
N GLY A 73 25.36 -17.45 5.78
CA GLY A 73 26.65 -17.05 5.19
C GLY A 73 26.57 -16.64 3.72
N ILE A 74 25.54 -17.08 2.99
CA ILE A 74 25.35 -16.74 1.58
C ILE A 74 25.04 -15.25 1.34
N TRP A 75 24.62 -14.51 2.38
CA TRP A 75 24.39 -13.06 2.27
C TRP A 75 25.67 -12.24 2.15
N GLY A 76 26.82 -12.81 2.51
CA GLY A 76 28.09 -12.11 2.43
C GLY A 76 28.31 -11.08 3.54
N ASN A 77 27.53 -11.15 4.63
CA ASN A 77 27.80 -10.38 5.85
C ASN A 77 29.16 -10.81 6.42
N ASN A 78 29.95 -9.86 6.91
CA ASN A 78 31.29 -10.11 7.44
C ASN A 78 31.41 -9.54 8.86
N GLN A 79 32.39 -9.95 9.64
CA GLN A 79 32.69 -9.27 10.90
C GLN A 79 33.59 -8.05 10.63
N PRO A 80 33.26 -6.84 11.14
CA PRO A 80 32.24 -6.55 12.17
C PRO A 80 30.83 -6.19 11.64
N VAL A 81 30.63 -6.07 10.33
CA VAL A 81 29.34 -5.68 9.71
C VAL A 81 28.41 -6.89 9.55
N GLY A 82 27.84 -7.33 10.67
CA GLY A 82 26.94 -8.49 10.74
C GLY A 82 25.54 -8.26 10.14
N TRP A 83 25.17 -7.01 9.85
CA TRP A 83 23.88 -6.60 9.28
C TRP A 83 24.11 -5.75 8.04
N ALA A 84 23.48 -6.12 6.93
CA ALA A 84 23.57 -5.44 5.66
C ALA A 84 22.20 -5.44 4.98
N PHE A 85 22.06 -6.07 3.81
CA PHE A 85 20.85 -6.02 3.00
C PHE A 85 19.60 -6.57 3.70
N ASP A 86 19.78 -7.51 4.60
CA ASP A 86 18.73 -8.08 5.42
C ASP A 86 18.01 -7.05 6.29
N ILE A 87 18.77 -6.28 7.05
CA ILE A 87 18.21 -5.24 7.92
C ILE A 87 17.88 -3.97 7.11
N ILE A 88 18.67 -3.63 6.09
CA ILE A 88 18.38 -2.50 5.20
C ILE A 88 17.00 -2.70 4.55
N ASN A 89 16.74 -3.89 3.97
CA ASN A 89 15.45 -4.17 3.35
C ASN A 89 14.32 -4.26 4.37
N PHE A 90 14.56 -4.85 5.55
CA PHE A 90 13.58 -4.85 6.64
C PHE A 90 13.09 -3.43 6.96
N VAL A 91 14.02 -2.51 7.25
CA VAL A 91 13.70 -1.12 7.61
C VAL A 91 13.06 -0.39 6.42
N TRP A 92 13.54 -0.64 5.20
CA TRP A 92 12.98 -0.05 3.99
C TRP A 92 11.51 -0.43 3.78
N TRP A 93 11.16 -1.71 3.93
CA TRP A 93 9.78 -2.17 3.82
C TRP A 93 8.88 -1.61 4.93
N ILE A 94 9.37 -1.57 6.17
CA ILE A 94 8.64 -0.91 7.27
C ILE A 94 8.42 0.59 6.97
N GLY A 95 9.42 1.27 6.40
CA GLY A 95 9.31 2.66 5.95
C GLY A 95 8.18 2.89 4.95
N ILE A 96 8.01 1.98 3.97
CA ILE A 96 6.88 2.03 3.04
C ILE A 96 5.55 1.86 3.78
N GLY A 97 5.49 0.93 4.73
CA GLY A 97 4.29 0.69 5.54
C GLY A 97 3.82 1.94 6.31
N HIS A 98 4.75 2.73 6.84
CA HIS A 98 4.44 3.97 7.57
C HIS A 98 3.71 5.00 6.70
N ALA A 99 4.10 5.16 5.44
CA ALA A 99 3.42 6.08 4.52
C ALA A 99 1.92 5.75 4.39
N GLY A 100 1.56 4.46 4.33
CA GLY A 100 0.16 4.04 4.26
C GLY A 100 -0.61 4.34 5.55
N THR A 101 -0.02 4.06 6.72
CA THR A 101 -0.66 4.40 8.02
C THR A 101 -0.86 5.89 8.22
N LEU A 102 0.05 6.73 7.70
CA LEU A 102 -0.08 8.18 7.73
C LEU A 102 -1.30 8.62 6.90
N ILE A 103 -1.43 8.11 5.69
CA ILE A 103 -2.56 8.42 4.80
C ILE A 103 -3.89 7.95 5.41
N SER A 104 -3.93 6.77 6.02
CA SER A 104 -5.18 6.20 6.55
C SER A 104 -5.61 6.77 7.89
N ALA A 105 -4.69 6.96 8.84
CA ALA A 105 -5.01 7.39 10.19
C ALA A 105 -4.77 8.89 10.42
N ILE A 106 -3.60 9.43 10.03
CA ILE A 106 -3.26 10.82 10.34
C ILE A 106 -4.08 11.79 9.50
N LEU A 107 -4.26 11.55 8.19
CA LEU A 107 -5.11 12.41 7.36
C LEU A 107 -6.58 12.35 7.79
N LEU A 108 -7.03 11.25 8.38
CA LEU A 108 -8.35 11.15 8.98
C LEU A 108 -8.47 12.07 10.19
N LEU A 109 -7.49 12.06 11.10
CA LEU A 109 -7.46 12.96 12.27
C LEU A 109 -7.41 14.44 11.87
N LEU A 110 -6.66 14.76 10.81
CA LEU A 110 -6.58 16.10 10.23
C LEU A 110 -7.79 16.47 9.36
N ARG A 111 -8.85 15.64 9.35
CA ARG A 111 -10.11 15.83 8.60
C ARG A 111 -9.91 16.15 7.12
N GLN A 112 -8.88 15.57 6.50
CA GLN A 112 -8.62 15.74 5.07
C GLN A 112 -9.53 14.84 4.23
N THR A 113 -10.39 15.44 3.41
CA THR A 113 -11.42 14.72 2.64
C THR A 113 -10.87 14.00 1.40
N TRP A 114 -9.76 14.49 0.83
CA TRP A 114 -9.14 13.93 -0.38
C TRP A 114 -8.55 12.53 -0.18
N ARG A 115 -8.25 12.12 1.06
CA ARG A 115 -7.74 10.76 1.37
C ARG A 115 -8.69 9.65 0.91
N THR A 116 -9.99 9.95 0.78
CA THR A 116 -11.05 8.95 0.59
C THR A 116 -10.86 8.13 -0.69
N SER A 117 -10.31 8.71 -1.75
CA SER A 117 -10.05 8.03 -3.02
C SER A 117 -8.84 7.09 -2.98
N ILE A 118 -7.91 7.31 -2.05
CA ILE A 118 -6.63 6.57 -1.96
C ILE A 118 -6.52 5.65 -0.73
N ASN A 119 -7.40 5.81 0.27
CA ASN A 119 -7.28 5.12 1.56
C ASN A 119 -7.15 3.59 1.41
N ARG A 120 -7.97 2.96 0.57
CA ARG A 120 -7.94 1.50 0.38
C ARG A 120 -6.63 1.01 -0.27
N PHE A 121 -6.02 1.84 -1.13
CA PHE A 121 -4.70 1.53 -1.70
C PHE A 121 -3.59 1.69 -0.66
N ALA A 122 -3.67 2.72 0.18
CA ALA A 122 -2.73 2.94 1.28
C ALA A 122 -2.78 1.80 2.31
N GLU A 123 -3.97 1.35 2.71
CA GLU A 123 -4.15 0.21 3.61
C GLU A 123 -3.57 -1.09 3.01
N ALA A 124 -3.90 -1.38 1.74
CA ALA A 124 -3.35 -2.55 1.06
C ALA A 124 -1.82 -2.49 0.95
N MET A 125 -1.26 -1.33 0.61
CA MET A 125 0.19 -1.11 0.56
C MET A 125 0.84 -1.41 1.91
N THR A 126 0.27 -0.92 3.02
CA THR A 126 0.80 -1.22 4.37
C THR A 126 0.76 -2.71 4.66
N LEU A 127 -0.33 -3.41 4.35
CA LEU A 127 -0.42 -4.85 4.60
C LEU A 127 0.63 -5.65 3.82
N PHE A 128 0.83 -5.35 2.54
CA PHE A 128 1.86 -6.01 1.74
C PHE A 128 3.27 -5.63 2.18
N ALA A 129 3.52 -4.36 2.52
CA ALA A 129 4.82 -3.92 3.01
C ALA A 129 5.20 -4.61 4.32
N VAL A 130 4.26 -4.74 5.26
CA VAL A 130 4.49 -5.45 6.52
C VAL A 130 4.68 -6.96 6.29
N ALA A 131 3.92 -7.57 5.37
CA ALA A 131 4.11 -8.97 5.01
C ALA A 131 5.53 -9.23 4.45
N CYS A 132 6.02 -8.37 3.56
CA CYS A 132 7.39 -8.44 3.06
C CYS A 132 8.43 -8.16 4.16
N ALA A 133 8.20 -7.16 5.00
CA ALA A 133 9.11 -6.82 6.10
C ALA A 133 9.26 -7.99 7.09
N GLY A 134 8.16 -8.66 7.43
CA GLY A 134 8.15 -9.74 8.42
C GLY A 134 9.01 -10.95 8.05
N LEU A 135 9.35 -11.12 6.77
CA LEU A 135 10.25 -12.18 6.33
C LEU A 135 11.68 -11.98 6.83
N PHE A 136 12.18 -10.75 6.87
CA PHE A 136 13.59 -10.48 7.17
C PHE A 136 13.97 -10.81 8.62
N PRO A 137 13.20 -10.43 9.67
CA PRO A 137 13.45 -10.85 11.06
C PRO A 137 13.54 -12.37 11.24
N LEU A 138 12.76 -13.14 10.48
CA LEU A 138 12.81 -14.59 10.53
C LEU A 138 14.08 -15.11 9.84
N LEU A 139 14.29 -14.68 8.60
CA LEU A 139 15.33 -15.23 7.72
C LEU A 139 16.75 -14.73 8.03
N HIS A 140 16.91 -13.60 8.73
CA HIS A 140 18.23 -13.09 9.11
C HIS A 140 18.86 -13.84 10.27
N THR A 141 18.10 -14.68 10.95
CA THR A 141 18.62 -15.48 12.04
C THR A 141 19.29 -16.74 11.48
N GLY A 142 20.42 -17.15 12.06
CA GLY A 142 21.12 -18.37 11.62
C GLY A 142 20.38 -19.68 11.90
N ARG A 143 19.25 -19.61 12.60
CA ARG A 143 18.38 -20.72 13.00
C ARG A 143 16.93 -20.22 13.06
N PRO A 144 16.30 -20.01 11.90
CA PRO A 144 14.95 -19.47 11.80
C PRO A 144 13.89 -20.38 12.41
#